data_AF-A0A6S7KZE7-F1
#
_entry.id   AF-A0A6S7KZE7-F1
#
_cell.length_a   1.000
_cell.length_b   1.000
_cell.length_c   1.000
_cell.angle_alpha   90.00
_cell.angle_beta   90.00
_cell.angle_gamma   90.00
#
_symmetry.space_group_name_H-M   'P 1'
#
loop_
_entity.id
_entity.type
_entity.pdbx_description
1 polymer ?
#
loop_
_entity_poly.entity_id
_entity_poly.type
_entity_poly.pdbx_seq_one_letter_code
_entity_poly.pdbx_strand_id
1 'polypeptide(L)'
;MEGHFTVQRSENAFAQIACDQTIEQTANRDSKTKGGMTGFTTSKGSVNRWIWSHHARGSITRECEDMAGKRERGSIRTDILPSQMKRDKADVDKIVETTNSMINPFEYEEEELLHITSGTVATEEVEKYLQAAYDRGEAASIAICKERLQTREVDLLTSMKKLKLKTFTSMSKTTKSKVHGKEVSLKADRNLLARLVVIGRIRKVDLQELLSYSLGPVPLALCTPLGCLVKTKKAKMLHSLESQPEKRS
;
A
#
# COMPACT_ATOMS: atom_id res chain seq x y z
N MET A 1 -26.60 13.74 -32.31
CA MET A 1 -27.61 13.09 -31.44
C MET A 1 -27.24 13.45 -30.02
N GLU A 2 -28.02 14.30 -29.37
CA GLU A 2 -27.82 14.62 -27.95
C GLU A 2 -28.20 13.38 -27.12
N GLY A 3 -27.21 12.83 -26.40
CA GLY A 3 -27.31 11.57 -25.67
C GLY A 3 -28.11 11.67 -24.38
N HIS A 4 -29.41 11.93 -24.47
CA HIS A 4 -30.34 12.02 -23.34
C HIS A 4 -30.83 10.64 -22.85
N PHE A 5 -29.90 9.71 -22.59
CA PHE A 5 -30.23 8.33 -22.18
C PHE A 5 -30.10 8.08 -20.67
N THR A 6 -29.78 9.14 -19.91
CA THR A 6 -29.50 9.04 -18.48
C THR A 6 -30.35 10.02 -17.68
N VAL A 7 -30.79 9.58 -16.50
CA VAL A 7 -31.60 10.35 -15.57
C VAL A 7 -30.86 10.45 -14.25
N GLN A 8 -30.93 11.61 -13.60
CA GLN A 8 -30.36 11.85 -12.29
C GLN A 8 -31.47 11.93 -11.25
N ARG A 9 -31.37 11.11 -10.20
CA ARG A 9 -32.35 11.06 -9.10
C ARG A 9 -31.89 11.76 -7.83
N SER A 10 -30.59 11.98 -7.67
CA SER A 10 -29.98 12.61 -6.49
C SER A 10 -29.35 13.94 -6.86
N GLU A 11 -29.13 14.79 -5.86
CA GLU A 11 -28.42 16.07 -6.05
C GLU A 11 -26.90 15.89 -6.26
N ASN A 12 -26.41 14.64 -6.22
CA ASN A 12 -24.99 14.34 -6.37
C ASN A 12 -24.52 14.52 -7.82
N ALA A 13 -23.45 15.28 -8.02
CA ALA A 13 -22.77 15.34 -9.30
C ALA A 13 -22.29 13.95 -9.76
N PHE A 14 -22.39 13.68 -11.06
CA PHE A 14 -21.99 12.41 -11.69
C PHE A 14 -22.76 11.16 -11.22
N ALA A 15 -23.99 11.33 -10.71
CA ALA A 15 -24.87 10.23 -10.29
C ALA A 15 -25.99 9.91 -11.31
N GLN A 16 -25.74 10.23 -12.58
CA GLN A 16 -26.65 9.88 -13.68
C GLN A 16 -26.66 8.37 -13.89
N ILE A 17 -27.85 7.79 -13.99
CA ILE A 17 -28.07 6.37 -14.26
C ILE A 17 -28.90 6.20 -15.52
N ALA A 18 -28.82 5.05 -16.17
CA ALA A 18 -29.63 4.77 -17.36
C ALA A 18 -31.14 4.90 -17.05
N CYS A 19 -31.92 5.36 -18.03
CA CYS A 19 -33.38 5.51 -17.88
C CYS A 19 -34.07 4.21 -17.41
N ASP A 20 -33.67 3.06 -17.95
CA ASP A 20 -34.21 1.75 -17.58
C ASP A 20 -34.00 1.43 -16.08
N GLN A 21 -32.77 1.68 -15.59
CA GLN A 21 -32.45 1.50 -14.17
C GLN A 21 -33.26 2.46 -13.28
N THR A 22 -33.55 3.66 -13.76
CA THR A 22 -34.43 4.62 -13.06
C THR A 22 -35.85 4.10 -12.96
N ILE A 23 -36.39 3.54 -14.04
CA ILE A 23 -37.73 2.94 -14.07
C ILE A 23 -37.81 1.75 -13.10
N GLU A 24 -36.78 0.90 -13.07
CA GLU A 24 -36.72 -0.23 -12.12
C GLU A 24 -36.75 0.24 -10.66
N GLN A 25 -35.95 1.25 -10.32
CA GLN A 25 -35.86 1.77 -8.95
C GLN A 25 -37.03 2.68 -8.52
N THR A 26 -37.92 3.04 -9.44
CA THR A 26 -39.07 3.91 -9.17
C THR A 26 -40.38 3.18 -9.48
N ALA A 27 -40.82 3.21 -10.73
CA ALA A 27 -42.11 2.69 -11.16
C ALA A 27 -42.26 1.21 -10.85
N ASN A 28 -41.25 0.38 -11.15
CA ASN A 28 -41.33 -1.06 -10.92
C ASN A 28 -41.19 -1.41 -9.43
N ARG A 29 -40.29 -0.73 -8.70
CA ARG A 29 -40.16 -0.90 -7.25
C ARG A 29 -41.48 -0.63 -6.54
N ASP A 30 -42.10 0.51 -6.84
CA ASP A 30 -43.38 0.88 -6.24
C ASP A 30 -44.50 -0.09 -6.66
N SER A 31 -44.44 -0.63 -7.89
CA SER A 31 -45.40 -1.60 -8.44
C SER A 31 -45.29 -3.01 -7.86
N LYS A 32 -44.10 -3.41 -7.41
CA LYS A 32 -43.77 -4.78 -6.96
C LYS A 32 -43.91 -4.96 -5.44
N THR A 33 -44.55 -4.03 -4.74
CA THR A 33 -44.83 -4.09 -3.30
C THR A 33 -46.01 -5.03 -2.96
N LYS A 34 -46.15 -5.45 -1.69
CA LYS A 34 -47.33 -6.22 -1.22
C LYS A 34 -48.60 -5.37 -1.41
N GLY A 35 -49.48 -5.79 -2.32
CA GLY A 35 -50.67 -5.01 -2.76
C GLY A 35 -50.51 -4.30 -4.11
N GLY A 36 -49.36 -4.47 -4.77
CA GLY A 36 -49.09 -4.09 -6.16
C GLY A 36 -49.45 -5.19 -7.17
N MET A 37 -48.79 -5.21 -8.34
CA MET A 37 -49.09 -6.17 -9.43
C MET A 37 -48.83 -7.63 -9.01
N THR A 38 -47.90 -7.85 -8.08
CA THR A 38 -47.59 -9.17 -7.52
C THR A 38 -48.70 -9.58 -6.53
N GLY A 39 -49.51 -10.58 -6.90
CA GLY A 39 -50.66 -11.04 -6.11
C GLY A 39 -52.01 -10.44 -6.51
N PHE A 40 -52.07 -9.72 -7.63
CA PHE A 40 -53.31 -9.16 -8.16
C PHE A 40 -54.19 -10.22 -8.83
N THR A 41 -55.52 -10.04 -8.78
CA THR A 41 -56.49 -10.91 -9.46
C THR A 41 -56.31 -10.82 -10.99
N THR A 42 -56.45 -11.94 -11.72
CA THR A 42 -56.35 -12.04 -13.20
C THR A 42 -57.47 -11.31 -13.98
N SER A 43 -58.28 -10.50 -13.28
CA SER A 43 -59.36 -9.69 -13.86
C SER A 43 -58.80 -8.51 -14.66
N LYS A 44 -59.12 -8.47 -15.95
CA LYS A 44 -58.73 -7.38 -16.87
C LYS A 44 -59.14 -5.99 -16.37
N GLY A 45 -60.34 -5.86 -15.79
CA GLY A 45 -60.85 -4.58 -15.29
C GLY A 45 -60.10 -4.08 -14.05
N SER A 46 -59.71 -5.00 -13.17
CA SER A 46 -58.90 -4.66 -12.00
C SER A 46 -57.49 -4.24 -12.42
N VAL A 47 -56.86 -4.96 -13.35
CA VAL A 47 -55.54 -4.61 -13.90
C VAL A 47 -55.56 -3.24 -14.58
N ASN A 48 -56.58 -2.95 -15.39
CA ASN A 48 -56.71 -1.64 -16.06
C ASN A 48 -56.79 -0.49 -15.04
N ARG A 49 -57.65 -0.60 -14.02
CA ARG A 49 -57.74 0.43 -12.96
C ARG A 49 -56.43 0.59 -12.19
N TRP A 50 -55.69 -0.50 -11.97
CA TRP A 50 -54.38 -0.43 -11.34
C TRP A 50 -53.37 0.33 -12.20
N ILE A 51 -53.29 0.05 -13.52
CA ILE A 51 -52.41 0.78 -14.46
C ILE A 51 -52.68 2.29 -14.40
N TRP A 52 -53.95 2.70 -14.40
CA TRP A 52 -54.32 4.12 -14.33
C TRP A 52 -54.02 4.77 -12.97
N SER A 53 -54.07 4.05 -11.86
CA SER A 53 -53.98 4.62 -10.50
C SER A 53 -52.64 4.38 -9.80
N HIS A 54 -51.77 3.52 -10.34
CA HIS A 54 -50.52 3.09 -9.69
C HIS A 54 -49.60 4.26 -9.34
N HIS A 55 -49.36 5.18 -10.28
CA HIS A 55 -48.48 6.33 -10.06
C HIS A 55 -48.96 7.22 -8.89
N ALA A 56 -50.27 7.48 -8.81
CA ALA A 56 -50.88 8.26 -7.73
C ALA A 56 -50.76 7.54 -6.38
N ARG A 57 -50.97 6.22 -6.37
CA ARG A 57 -50.80 5.39 -5.17
C ARG A 57 -49.35 5.38 -4.68
N GLY A 58 -48.38 5.23 -5.58
CA GLY A 58 -46.95 5.33 -5.25
C GLY A 58 -46.58 6.69 -4.67
N SER A 59 -47.13 7.78 -5.22
CA SER A 59 -46.94 9.13 -4.67
C SER A 59 -47.51 9.24 -3.24
N ILE A 60 -48.75 8.81 -3.01
CA ILE A 60 -49.38 8.84 -1.68
C ILE A 60 -48.57 8.01 -0.68
N THR A 61 -48.11 6.82 -1.07
CA THR A 61 -47.27 5.98 -0.19
C THR A 61 -45.98 6.68 0.20
N ARG A 62 -45.29 7.35 -0.73
CA ARG A 62 -44.07 8.11 -0.44
C ARG A 62 -44.32 9.27 0.53
N GLU A 63 -45.41 10.02 0.35
CA GLU A 63 -45.79 11.10 1.27
C GLU A 63 -46.12 10.54 2.67
N CYS A 64 -46.83 9.40 2.75
CA CYS A 64 -47.08 8.73 4.03
C CYS A 64 -45.79 8.22 4.70
N GLU A 65 -44.83 7.73 3.92
CA GLU A 65 -43.51 7.34 4.42
C GLU A 65 -42.73 8.55 4.95
N ASP A 66 -42.80 9.69 4.27
CA ASP A 66 -42.18 10.93 4.73
C ASP A 66 -42.81 11.44 6.03
N MET A 67 -44.15 11.48 6.09
CA MET A 67 -44.90 11.78 7.32
C MET A 67 -44.56 10.83 8.48
N ALA A 68 -44.27 9.56 8.19
CA ALA A 68 -43.85 8.57 9.18
C ALA A 68 -42.34 8.64 9.54
N GLY A 69 -41.60 9.61 8.99
CA GLY A 69 -40.15 9.75 9.20
C GLY A 69 -39.31 8.64 8.55
N LYS A 70 -39.88 7.88 7.62
CA LYS A 70 -39.22 6.77 6.89
C LYS A 70 -38.63 7.20 5.56
N ARG A 71 -38.57 8.50 5.26
CA ARG A 71 -37.98 9.02 4.03
C ARG A 71 -36.57 8.46 3.83
N GLU A 72 -36.33 7.85 2.66
CA GLU A 72 -34.98 7.52 2.20
C GLU A 72 -34.18 8.84 2.14
N ARG A 73 -33.29 9.06 3.12
CA ARG A 73 -32.31 10.16 3.03
C ARG A 73 -31.51 9.93 1.77
N GLY A 74 -31.41 10.95 0.92
CA GLY A 74 -30.53 10.92 -0.25
C GLY A 74 -29.16 10.43 0.19
N SER A 75 -28.67 9.38 -0.46
CA SER A 75 -27.36 8.83 -0.13
C SER A 75 -26.32 9.90 -0.41
N ILE A 76 -25.77 10.50 0.66
CA ILE A 76 -24.54 11.27 0.56
C ILE A 76 -23.48 10.29 0.03
N ARG A 77 -22.68 10.75 -0.93
CA ARG A 77 -21.60 9.94 -1.49
C ARG A 77 -20.70 9.49 -0.34
N THR A 78 -20.38 8.20 -0.28
CA THR A 78 -19.73 7.61 0.91
C THR A 78 -18.39 8.24 1.22
N ASP A 79 -17.68 8.73 0.21
CA ASP A 79 -16.39 9.44 0.31
C ASP A 79 -16.51 10.87 0.88
N ILE A 80 -17.68 11.50 0.77
CA ILE A 80 -17.95 12.84 1.33
C ILE A 80 -18.44 12.75 2.79
N LEU A 81 -18.60 11.53 3.32
CA LEU A 81 -18.99 11.36 4.71
C LEU A 81 -17.92 11.96 5.64
N PRO A 82 -18.31 12.72 6.69
CA PRO A 82 -17.36 13.32 7.62
C PRO A 82 -16.38 12.32 8.25
N SER A 83 -16.81 11.07 8.43
CA SER A 83 -15.97 9.98 8.93
C SER A 83 -14.87 9.56 7.95
N GLN A 84 -15.16 9.53 6.64
CA GLN A 84 -14.16 9.25 5.62
C GLN A 84 -13.22 10.44 5.44
N MET A 85 -13.75 11.67 5.35
CA MET A 85 -12.91 12.88 5.28
C MET A 85 -11.93 12.99 6.46
N LYS A 86 -12.38 12.64 7.67
CA LYS A 86 -11.51 12.62 8.86
C LYS A 86 -10.41 11.56 8.75
N ARG A 87 -10.73 10.38 8.21
CA ARG A 87 -9.75 9.30 8.00
C ARG A 87 -8.73 9.70 6.95
N ASP A 88 -9.19 10.19 5.81
CA ASP A 88 -8.34 10.62 4.69
C ASP A 88 -7.40 11.74 5.14
N LYS A 89 -7.91 12.72 5.90
CA LYS A 89 -7.08 13.77 6.51
C LYS A 89 -6.01 13.16 7.43
N ALA A 90 -6.40 12.25 8.32
CA ALA A 90 -5.45 11.61 9.23
C ALA A 90 -4.37 10.79 8.49
N ASP A 91 -4.71 10.18 7.35
CA ASP A 91 -3.75 9.43 6.55
C ASP A 91 -2.81 10.35 5.76
N VAL A 92 -3.33 11.48 5.23
CA VAL A 92 -2.50 12.53 4.60
C VAL A 92 -1.55 13.14 5.62
N ASP A 93 -2.03 13.47 6.82
CA ASP A 93 -1.21 14.06 7.88
C ASP A 93 -0.03 13.14 8.25
N LYS A 94 -0.25 11.81 8.32
CA LYS A 94 0.84 10.83 8.54
C LYS A 94 1.87 10.84 7.41
N ILE A 95 1.45 10.96 6.16
CA ILE A 95 2.36 11.01 5.00
C ILE A 95 3.22 12.27 5.07
N VAL A 96 2.60 13.42 5.37
CA VAL A 96 3.30 14.70 5.51
C VAL A 96 4.29 14.65 6.65
N GLU A 97 3.87 14.19 7.84
CA GLU A 97 4.75 14.02 9.01
C GLU A 97 5.93 13.10 8.70
N THR A 98 5.67 11.96 8.05
CA THR A 98 6.72 11.02 7.65
C THR A 98 7.71 11.66 6.67
N THR A 99 7.23 12.43 5.70
CA THR A 99 8.07 13.11 4.72
C THR A 99 8.93 14.19 5.37
N ASN A 100 8.36 14.97 6.30
CA ASN A 100 9.09 15.99 7.05
C ASN A 100 10.11 15.41 8.02
N SER A 101 9.92 14.17 8.48
CA SER A 101 10.90 13.46 9.33
C SER A 101 12.14 12.97 8.57
N MET A 102 12.14 13.05 7.23
CA MET A 102 13.27 12.60 6.42
C MET A 102 14.38 13.65 6.45
N ILE A 103 15.56 13.23 6.88
CA ILE A 103 16.76 14.07 6.94
C ILE A 103 17.48 13.99 5.59
N ASN A 104 17.89 15.13 5.04
CA ASN A 104 18.82 15.15 3.91
C ASN A 104 20.23 14.80 4.43
N PRO A 105 20.80 13.63 4.09
CA PRO A 105 22.07 13.16 4.64
C PRO A 105 23.26 14.00 4.17
N PHE A 106 23.07 14.87 3.18
CA PHE A 106 24.10 15.76 2.64
C PHE A 106 24.00 17.19 3.19
N GLU A 107 22.95 17.51 3.95
CA GLU A 107 22.86 18.73 4.78
C GLU A 107 23.18 18.42 6.26
N TYR A 108 23.39 17.14 6.57
CA TYR A 108 23.75 16.69 7.90
C TYR A 108 25.26 16.88 8.09
N GLU A 109 25.62 17.88 8.89
CA GLU A 109 27.01 18.28 9.15
C GLU A 109 27.58 17.69 10.46
N GLU A 110 26.85 16.79 11.12
CA GLU A 110 27.37 16.16 12.35
C GLU A 110 28.45 15.11 12.04
N GLU A 111 29.39 14.94 12.97
CA GLU A 111 30.54 14.02 12.83
C GLU A 111 30.16 12.53 12.94
N GLU A 112 28.91 12.21 13.28
CA GLU A 112 28.46 10.84 13.51
C GLU A 112 28.36 10.03 12.21
N LEU A 113 28.74 8.76 12.25
CA LEU A 113 28.68 7.88 11.08
C LEU A 113 27.22 7.55 10.71
N LEU A 114 26.70 8.19 9.67
CA LEU A 114 25.32 8.02 9.22
C LEU A 114 25.19 7.07 8.02
N HIS A 115 24.28 6.10 8.10
CA HIS A 115 23.94 5.26 6.96
C HIS A 115 23.07 6.04 5.97
N ILE A 116 23.65 6.36 4.82
CA ILE A 116 23.04 7.25 3.83
C ILE A 116 21.66 6.77 3.37
N THR A 117 21.39 5.47 3.19
CA THR A 117 20.08 5.04 2.63
C THR A 117 18.94 4.98 3.65
N SER A 118 19.22 4.58 4.89
CA SER A 118 18.21 4.50 5.96
C SER A 118 18.18 5.74 6.86
N GLY A 119 19.17 6.62 6.76
CA GLY A 119 19.39 7.74 7.68
C GLY A 119 19.45 7.29 9.14
N THR A 120 20.12 6.16 9.39
CA THR A 120 20.37 5.63 10.74
C THR A 120 21.78 5.97 11.16
N VAL A 121 21.92 6.61 12.31
CA VAL A 121 23.20 6.88 12.97
C VAL A 121 23.79 5.60 13.52
N ALA A 122 25.10 5.40 13.38
CA ALA A 122 25.82 4.27 13.95
C ALA A 122 25.94 4.40 15.47
N THR A 123 25.77 3.30 16.20
CA THR A 123 26.18 3.23 17.60
C THR A 123 27.70 3.23 17.69
N GLU A 124 28.28 3.77 18.77
CA GLU A 124 29.73 3.78 18.99
C GLU A 124 30.39 2.40 18.78
N GLU A 125 29.72 1.32 19.18
CA GLU A 125 30.24 -0.04 18.97
C GLU A 125 30.46 -0.36 17.49
N VAL A 126 29.50 0.01 16.64
CA VAL A 126 29.53 -0.26 15.20
C VAL A 126 30.51 0.67 14.51
N GLU A 127 30.57 1.93 14.93
CA GLU A 127 31.53 2.90 14.41
C GLU A 127 32.98 2.46 14.66
N LYS A 128 33.35 2.20 15.92
CA LYS A 128 34.68 1.67 16.29
C LYS A 128 34.98 0.35 15.58
N TYR A 129 33.96 -0.48 15.35
CA TYR A 129 34.14 -1.74 14.65
C TYR A 129 34.41 -1.55 13.15
N LEU A 130 33.69 -0.63 12.49
CA LEU A 130 33.86 -0.29 11.08
C LEU A 130 35.19 0.40 10.80
N GLN A 131 35.62 1.32 11.67
CA GLN A 131 36.94 1.97 11.55
C GLN A 131 38.09 0.95 11.59
N ALA A 132 38.03 0.00 12.53
CA ALA A 132 39.03 -1.06 12.66
C ALA A 132 38.76 -2.30 11.77
N ALA A 133 37.87 -2.21 10.78
CA ALA A 133 37.52 -3.35 9.92
C ALA A 133 38.70 -3.76 9.03
N TYR A 134 39.47 -2.79 8.52
CA TYR A 134 40.64 -3.03 7.68
C TYR A 134 41.72 -3.79 8.46
N ASP A 135 42.16 -3.25 9.60
CA ASP A 135 43.21 -3.83 10.43
C ASP A 135 42.87 -5.25 10.90
N ARG A 136 41.60 -5.51 11.24
CA ARG A 136 41.14 -6.87 11.59
C ARG A 136 41.20 -7.83 10.41
N GLY A 137 40.89 -7.35 9.20
CA GLY A 137 41.00 -8.13 7.98
C GLY A 137 42.45 -8.47 7.66
N GLU A 138 43.35 -7.49 7.82
CA GLU A 138 44.79 -7.68 7.63
C GLU A 138 45.36 -8.67 8.65
N ALA A 139 45.07 -8.51 9.94
CA ALA A 139 45.51 -9.43 10.99
C ALA A 139 45.02 -10.87 10.73
N ALA A 140 43.77 -11.04 10.30
CA ALA A 140 43.22 -12.34 9.95
C ALA A 140 43.87 -12.94 8.69
N SER A 141 44.17 -12.12 7.69
CA SER A 141 44.91 -12.53 6.48
C SER A 141 46.31 -13.03 6.83
N ILE A 142 47.04 -12.28 7.66
CA ILE A 142 48.38 -12.66 8.13
C ILE A 142 48.34 -13.96 8.93
N ALA A 143 47.35 -14.12 9.81
CA ALA A 143 47.16 -15.35 10.58
C ALA A 143 46.92 -16.57 9.67
N ILE A 144 46.06 -16.43 8.65
CA ILE A 144 45.79 -17.49 7.67
C ILE A 144 47.05 -17.84 6.88
N CYS A 145 47.79 -16.83 6.41
CA CYS A 145 49.05 -17.03 5.70
C CYS A 145 50.08 -17.77 6.57
N LYS A 146 50.18 -17.44 7.86
CA LYS A 146 51.05 -18.16 8.79
C LYS A 146 50.61 -19.61 8.95
N GLU A 147 49.39 -19.84 9.43
CA GLU A 147 48.89 -21.18 9.79
C GLU A 147 48.90 -22.16 8.61
N ARG A 148 48.53 -21.69 7.40
CA ARG A 148 48.35 -22.57 6.24
C ARG A 148 49.55 -22.63 5.30
N LEU A 149 50.26 -21.52 5.08
CA LEU A 149 51.35 -21.47 4.11
C LEU A 149 52.73 -21.65 4.74
N GLN A 150 52.95 -21.12 5.95
CA GLN A 150 54.26 -21.17 6.60
C GLN A 150 54.41 -22.39 7.51
N THR A 151 53.52 -22.55 8.51
CA THR A 151 53.57 -23.67 9.46
C THR A 151 52.91 -24.95 8.94
N ARG A 152 51.98 -24.84 7.96
CA ARG A 152 51.22 -25.98 7.40
C ARG A 152 50.51 -26.84 8.46
N GLU A 153 50.08 -26.22 9.55
CA GLU A 153 49.35 -26.90 10.63
C GLU A 153 47.92 -27.26 10.21
N VAL A 154 47.35 -26.49 9.28
CA VAL A 154 45.99 -26.66 8.78
C VAL A 154 46.00 -26.74 7.26
N ASP A 155 45.26 -27.70 6.71
CA ASP A 155 45.19 -27.91 5.27
C ASP A 155 44.54 -26.72 4.55
N LEU A 156 44.96 -26.47 3.31
CA LEU A 156 44.51 -25.31 2.53
C LEU A 156 43.02 -25.37 2.22
N LEU A 157 42.48 -26.58 2.06
CA LEU A 157 41.08 -26.84 1.69
C LEU A 157 40.12 -26.78 2.88
N THR A 158 40.64 -26.63 4.10
CA THR A 158 39.80 -26.56 5.30
C THR A 158 38.97 -25.28 5.32
N SER A 159 37.70 -25.39 5.71
CA SER A 159 36.78 -24.24 5.76
C SER A 159 37.31 -23.10 6.63
N MET A 160 37.27 -21.86 6.13
CA MET A 160 37.69 -20.68 6.87
C MET A 160 36.54 -20.09 7.69
N LYS A 161 36.83 -19.74 8.95
CA LYS A 161 35.84 -19.08 9.80
C LYS A 161 35.67 -17.64 9.34
N LYS A 162 34.44 -17.28 8.95
CA LYS A 162 34.10 -15.89 8.61
C LYS A 162 34.14 -15.02 9.87
N LEU A 163 34.81 -13.87 9.77
CA LEU A 163 34.73 -12.81 10.77
C LEU A 163 33.28 -12.28 10.79
N LYS A 164 32.65 -12.32 11.98
CA LYS A 164 31.31 -11.77 12.18
C LYS A 164 31.41 -10.25 12.36
N LEU A 165 31.39 -9.53 11.24
CA LEU A 165 31.47 -8.08 11.24
C LEU A 165 30.17 -7.47 11.81
N LYS A 166 30.29 -6.57 12.80
CA LYS A 166 29.18 -5.71 13.24
C LYS A 166 29.06 -4.55 12.25
N THR A 167 27.91 -4.44 11.58
CA THR A 167 27.60 -3.42 10.57
C THR A 167 26.23 -2.81 10.84
N PHE A 168 25.79 -1.83 10.05
CA PHE A 168 24.42 -1.28 10.15
C PHE A 168 23.32 -2.35 10.08
N THR A 169 23.56 -3.48 9.41
CA THR A 169 22.62 -4.62 9.40
C THR A 169 22.41 -5.22 10.78
N SER A 170 23.44 -5.19 11.64
CA SER A 170 23.33 -5.65 13.03
C SER A 170 22.48 -4.71 13.91
N MET A 171 22.35 -3.45 13.51
CA MET A 171 21.50 -2.45 14.17
C MET A 171 20.07 -2.46 13.63
N SER A 172 19.89 -2.82 12.35
CA SER A 172 18.60 -2.72 11.68
C SER A 172 17.57 -3.70 12.26
N LYS A 173 16.46 -3.15 12.78
CA LYS A 173 15.30 -3.94 13.20
C LYS A 173 14.33 -4.06 12.03
N THR A 174 13.95 -5.29 11.71
CA THR A 174 12.88 -5.53 10.73
C THR A 174 11.60 -4.85 11.16
N THR A 175 10.97 -4.09 10.27
CA THR A 175 9.67 -3.48 10.56
C THR A 175 8.62 -4.57 10.75
N LYS A 176 7.81 -4.45 11.80
CA LYS A 176 6.70 -5.37 12.08
C LYS A 176 5.39 -4.60 12.04
N SER A 177 4.35 -5.20 11.49
CA SER A 177 2.98 -4.70 11.57
C SER A 177 2.07 -5.77 12.17
N LYS A 178 1.00 -5.34 12.84
CA LYS A 178 -0.04 -6.25 13.32
C LYS A 178 -1.14 -6.33 12.28
N VAL A 179 -1.36 -7.53 11.73
CA VAL A 179 -2.47 -7.83 10.83
C VAL A 179 -3.35 -8.88 11.51
N HIS A 180 -4.61 -8.54 11.79
CA HIS A 180 -5.55 -9.42 12.52
C HIS A 180 -4.98 -10.02 13.82
N GLY A 181 -4.26 -9.21 14.59
CA GLY A 181 -3.65 -9.62 15.87
C GLY A 181 -2.35 -10.42 15.77
N LYS A 182 -1.91 -10.80 14.56
CA LYS A 182 -0.62 -11.47 14.33
C LYS A 182 0.45 -10.46 13.90
N GLU A 183 1.65 -10.54 14.49
CA GLU A 183 2.81 -9.79 14.01
C GLU A 183 3.31 -10.38 12.69
N VAL A 184 3.32 -9.55 11.65
CA VAL A 184 3.89 -9.87 10.34
C VAL A 184 5.13 -9.00 10.14
N SER A 185 6.26 -9.64 9.84
CA SER A 185 7.48 -8.91 9.46
C SER A 185 7.34 -8.38 8.04
N LEU A 186 7.43 -7.06 7.88
CA LEU A 186 7.43 -6.37 6.60
C LEU A 186 8.85 -6.40 6.03
N LYS A 187 9.32 -7.55 5.56
CA LYS A 187 10.62 -7.65 4.85
C LYS A 187 10.43 -8.24 3.48
N ALA A 188 11.33 -7.89 2.57
CA ALA A 188 11.44 -8.56 1.29
C ALA A 188 11.61 -10.08 1.54
N ASP A 189 10.65 -10.86 1.07
CA ASP A 189 10.65 -12.31 1.19
C ASP A 189 10.62 -12.93 -0.21
N ARG A 190 11.71 -13.63 -0.55
CA ARG A 190 11.82 -14.37 -1.82
C ARG A 190 10.69 -15.39 -1.98
N ASN A 191 10.25 -16.00 -0.88
CA ASN A 191 9.16 -16.97 -0.93
C ASN A 191 7.83 -16.30 -1.25
N LEU A 192 7.60 -15.08 -0.76
CA LEU A 192 6.41 -14.29 -1.11
C LEU A 192 6.41 -13.92 -2.59
N LEU A 193 7.54 -13.41 -3.11
CA LEU A 193 7.71 -13.13 -4.53
C LEU A 193 7.45 -14.37 -5.39
N ALA A 194 8.08 -15.50 -5.05
CA ALA A 194 7.91 -16.75 -5.78
C ALA A 194 6.46 -17.22 -5.78
N ARG A 195 5.76 -17.12 -4.63
CA ARG A 195 4.33 -17.44 -4.53
C ARG A 195 3.48 -16.52 -5.41
N LEU A 196 3.75 -15.21 -5.43
CA LEU A 196 3.01 -14.26 -6.26
C LEU A 196 3.18 -14.54 -7.76
N VAL A 197 4.39 -14.88 -8.20
CA VAL A 197 4.66 -15.27 -9.59
C VAL A 197 3.93 -16.56 -9.96
N VAL A 198 3.94 -17.57 -9.08
CA VAL A 198 3.19 -18.82 -9.29
C VAL A 198 1.68 -18.56 -9.35
N ILE A 199 1.14 -17.73 -8.45
CA ILE A 199 -0.27 -17.35 -8.44
C ILE A 199 -0.66 -16.60 -9.72
N GLY A 200 0.19 -15.67 -10.17
CA GLY A 200 -0.02 -14.95 -11.44
C GLY A 200 -0.16 -15.91 -12.62
N ARG A 201 0.71 -16.92 -12.69
CA ARG A 201 0.64 -17.98 -13.71
C ARG A 201 -0.63 -18.81 -13.62
N ILE A 202 -1.05 -19.22 -12.42
CA ILE A 202 -2.30 -19.99 -12.22
C ILE A 202 -3.53 -19.16 -12.63
N ARG A 203 -3.52 -17.86 -12.32
CA ARG A 203 -4.62 -16.93 -12.65
C ARG A 203 -4.56 -16.40 -14.07
N LYS A 204 -3.60 -16.86 -14.89
CA LYS A 204 -3.37 -16.39 -16.27
C LYS A 204 -3.20 -14.87 -16.39
N VAL A 205 -2.58 -14.25 -15.37
CA VAL A 205 -2.15 -12.86 -15.45
C VAL A 205 -0.89 -12.82 -16.29
N ASP A 206 -0.81 -11.86 -17.21
CA ASP A 206 0.40 -11.66 -18.00
C ASP A 206 1.58 -11.33 -17.08
N LEU A 207 2.73 -11.94 -17.35
CA LEU A 207 3.90 -11.82 -16.50
C LEU A 207 4.52 -10.42 -16.61
N GLN A 208 4.46 -9.80 -17.79
CA GLN A 208 4.97 -8.45 -18.00
C GLN A 208 4.13 -7.43 -17.21
N GLU A 209 2.81 -7.57 -17.24
CA GLU A 209 1.90 -6.78 -16.39
C GLU A 209 2.17 -7.04 -14.90
N LEU A 210 2.30 -8.30 -14.46
CA LEU A 210 2.55 -8.64 -13.06
C LEU A 210 3.85 -8.00 -12.52
N LEU A 211 4.91 -8.02 -13.31
CA LEU A 211 6.22 -7.47 -12.95
C LEU A 211 6.27 -5.93 -13.00
N SER A 212 5.24 -5.28 -13.54
CA SER A 212 5.12 -3.81 -13.46
C SER A 212 4.77 -3.32 -12.05
N TYR A 213 4.27 -4.20 -11.19
CA TYR A 213 3.89 -3.90 -9.82
C TYR A 213 4.95 -4.35 -8.80
N SER A 214 4.95 -3.73 -7.61
CA SER A 214 5.82 -4.16 -6.53
C SER A 214 5.33 -5.48 -5.91
N LEU A 215 5.94 -6.60 -6.28
CA LEU A 215 5.60 -7.95 -5.79
C LEU A 215 6.18 -8.27 -4.40
N GLY A 216 6.20 -7.28 -3.51
CA GLY A 216 6.72 -7.38 -2.15
C GLY A 216 5.72 -6.84 -1.13
N PRO A 217 5.97 -7.04 0.19
CA PRO A 217 5.09 -6.51 1.22
C PRO A 217 5.20 -4.99 1.36
N VAL A 218 6.27 -4.39 0.81
CA VAL A 218 6.50 -2.95 0.75
C VAL A 218 7.08 -2.58 -0.62
N PRO A 219 6.76 -1.39 -1.15
CA PRO A 219 7.36 -0.90 -2.38
C PRO A 219 8.83 -0.52 -2.14
N LEU A 220 9.75 -1.11 -2.90
CA LEU A 220 11.20 -0.87 -2.78
C LEU A 220 11.61 0.56 -3.15
N ALA A 221 10.74 1.31 -3.82
CA ALA A 221 10.95 2.73 -4.10
C ALA A 221 10.92 3.60 -2.83
N LEU A 222 10.17 3.18 -1.81
CA LEU A 222 9.98 3.92 -0.56
C LEU A 222 10.59 3.21 0.65
N CYS A 223 10.80 1.90 0.56
CA CYS A 223 11.24 1.08 1.68
C CYS A 223 12.48 0.26 1.33
N THR A 224 13.37 0.13 2.32
CA THR A 224 14.47 -0.81 2.34
C THR A 224 13.96 -2.27 2.34
N PRO A 225 14.79 -3.26 1.98
CA PRO A 225 14.42 -4.68 2.03
C PRO A 225 14.00 -5.18 3.43
N LEU A 226 14.32 -4.44 4.50
CA LEU A 226 13.94 -4.75 5.87
C LEU A 226 12.62 -4.08 6.31
N GLY A 227 11.98 -3.35 5.39
CA GLY A 227 10.70 -2.66 5.63
C GLY A 227 10.84 -1.27 6.24
N CYS A 228 12.06 -0.78 6.45
CA CYS A 228 12.28 0.57 6.96
C CYS A 228 12.18 1.56 5.81
N LEU A 229 11.69 2.78 6.05
CA LEU A 229 11.62 3.82 5.03
C LEU A 229 13.02 4.21 4.53
N VAL A 230 13.13 4.41 3.23
CA VAL A 230 14.30 5.04 2.60
C VAL A 230 14.18 6.54 2.87
N LYS A 231 15.17 7.10 3.57
CA LYS A 231 15.12 8.52 3.95
C LYS A 231 15.75 9.45 2.92
N THR A 232 16.44 8.90 1.92
CA THR A 232 17.35 9.69 1.08
C THR A 232 17.22 9.34 -0.39
N LYS A 233 17.35 10.36 -1.25
CA LYS A 233 17.22 10.20 -2.70
C LYS A 233 18.52 9.60 -3.26
N LYS A 234 18.46 8.34 -3.74
CA LYS A 234 19.61 7.65 -4.36
C LYS A 234 20.32 8.48 -5.43
N ALA A 235 19.58 9.26 -6.23
CA ALA A 235 20.15 10.10 -7.29
C ALA A 235 21.07 11.22 -6.77
N LYS A 236 20.78 11.81 -5.60
CA LYS A 236 21.66 12.83 -5.01
C LYS A 236 23.05 12.27 -4.69
N MET A 237 23.13 11.01 -4.24
CA MET A 237 24.39 10.36 -3.93
C MET A 237 25.30 10.25 -5.16
N LEU A 238 24.73 9.89 -6.32
CA LEU A 238 25.49 9.74 -7.55
C LEU A 238 26.07 11.09 -8.01
N HIS A 239 25.27 12.16 -7.95
CA HIS A 239 25.75 13.52 -8.22
C HIS A 239 26.80 14.00 -7.21
N SER A 240 26.67 13.66 -5.93
CA SER A 240 27.67 13.97 -4.92
C SER A 240 29.00 13.23 -5.17
N LEU A 241 28.96 11.96 -5.56
CA LEU A 241 30.17 11.21 -5.93
C LEU A 241 30.83 11.77 -7.19
N GLU A 242 30.04 12.13 -8.21
CA GLU A 242 30.54 12.77 -9.44
C GLU A 242 31.21 14.13 -9.17
N SER A 243 30.73 14.85 -8.16
CA SER A 243 31.30 16.14 -7.75
C SER A 243 32.60 16.03 -6.95
N GLN A 244 32.94 14.84 -6.44
CA GLN A 244 34.20 14.64 -5.74
C GLN A 244 35.32 14.34 -6.75
N PRO A 245 36.42 15.11 -6.75
CA PRO A 245 37.56 14.82 -7.63
C PRO A 245 38.18 13.48 -7.24
N GLU A 246 38.53 12.65 -8.24
CA GLU A 246 39.26 11.40 -8.04
C GLU A 246 40.54 11.66 -7.22
N LYS A 247 40.55 11.27 -5.94
CA LYS A 247 41.82 11.04 -5.24
C LYS A 247 42.37 9.72 -5.76
N ARG A 248 43.17 9.79 -6.83
CA ARG A 248 44.11 8.73 -7.19
C ARG A 248 45.12 8.59 -6.04
N SER A 249 44.95 7.55 -5.23
CA SER A 249 45.97 7.01 -4.34
C SER A 249 46.98 6.19 -5.13
#